data_AF-A0A501WHJ2-F1
#
_entry.id   AF-A0A501WHJ2-F1
#
_cell.length_a   1.000
_cell.length_b   1.000
_cell.length_c   1.000
_cell.angle_alpha   90.00
_cell.angle_beta   90.00
_cell.angle_gamma   90.00
#
_symmetry.space_group_name_H-M   'P 1'
#
loop_
_entity.id
_entity.type
_entity.pdbx_description
1 polymer ?
#
loop_
_entity_poly.entity_id
_entity_poly.type
_entity_poly.pdbx_seq_one_letter_code
_entity_poly.pdbx_strand_id
1 'polypeptide(L)'
;MSDRSWTISGLNGGDAFFQQVVPVDQIAESEVKELLRRLASRHLGEADVVACSLGSDFRAAALDLAELTEGPYGFTTDTGFPIRYTAVLGEVPEAEETPGEDAPAEE
;
A
#
# COMPACT_ATOMS: atom_id res chain seq x y z
N MET A 1 -4.31 -9.87 -20.71
CA MET A 1 -3.75 -9.65 -19.36
C MET A 1 -4.41 -8.40 -18.84
N SER A 2 -4.76 -8.32 -17.56
CA SER A 2 -5.39 -7.11 -17.05
C SER A 2 -4.31 -6.02 -16.92
N ASP A 3 -4.49 -4.87 -17.58
CA ASP A 3 -3.56 -3.71 -17.49
C ASP A 3 -3.60 -3.01 -16.11
N ARG A 4 -4.29 -3.63 -15.15
CA ARG A 4 -4.53 -3.10 -13.80
C ARG A 4 -3.61 -3.78 -12.79
N SER A 5 -3.07 -2.98 -11.88
CA SER A 5 -2.25 -3.46 -10.78
C SER A 5 -2.56 -2.73 -9.48
N TRP A 6 -2.37 -3.44 -8.39
CA TRP A 6 -2.36 -2.90 -7.04
C TRP A 6 -0.96 -2.37 -6.72
N THR A 7 -0.86 -1.08 -6.48
CA THR A 7 0.34 -0.46 -5.91
C THR A 7 0.18 -0.38 -4.40
N ILE A 8 0.89 -1.23 -3.67
CA ILE A 8 0.87 -1.33 -2.21
C ILE A 8 2.07 -0.56 -1.68
N SER A 9 1.85 0.44 -0.83
CA SER A 9 2.89 1.30 -0.28
C SER A 9 2.84 1.37 1.24
N GLY A 10 4.01 1.37 1.88
CA GLY A 10 4.20 1.64 3.30
C GLY A 10 4.84 3.01 3.47
N LEU A 11 4.17 3.88 4.22
CA LEU A 11 4.59 5.26 4.46
C LEU A 11 4.97 5.42 5.94
N ASN A 12 6.08 6.10 6.21
CA ASN A 12 6.54 6.47 7.54
C ASN A 12 6.73 7.99 7.61
N GLY A 13 5.79 8.69 8.23
CA GLY A 13 5.88 10.14 8.42
C GLY A 13 5.72 10.96 7.13
N GLY A 14 5.29 10.31 6.04
CA GLY A 14 5.16 10.93 4.71
C GLY A 14 6.07 10.29 3.66
N ASP A 15 7.17 9.66 4.08
CA ASP A 15 8.12 9.00 3.18
C ASP A 15 7.74 7.54 2.91
N ALA A 16 7.77 7.12 1.65
CA ALA A 16 7.57 5.73 1.28
C ALA A 16 8.83 4.90 1.60
N PHE A 17 8.72 3.96 2.53
CA PHE A 17 9.79 3.00 2.84
C PHE A 17 9.57 1.65 2.18
N PHE A 18 8.36 1.41 1.67
CA PHE A 18 7.97 0.18 0.99
C PHE A 18 7.04 0.55 -0.16
N GLN A 19 7.26 -0.05 -1.33
CA GLN A 19 6.36 0.04 -2.47
C GLN A 19 6.46 -1.25 -3.28
N GLN A 20 5.32 -1.85 -3.59
CA GLN A 20 5.24 -3.05 -4.41
C GLN A 20 4.04 -2.96 -5.36
N VAL A 21 4.28 -3.28 -6.63
CA VAL A 21 3.23 -3.35 -7.65
C VAL A 21 2.90 -4.82 -7.91
N VAL A 22 1.62 -5.18 -7.79
CA VAL A 22 1.13 -6.54 -7.98
C VAL A 22 -0.03 -6.52 -8.97
N PRO A 23 0.03 -7.29 -10.07
CA PRO A 23 -1.09 -7.38 -11.02
C PRO A 23 -2.36 -7.90 -10.35
N VAL A 24 -3.53 -7.39 -10.75
CA VAL A 24 -4.82 -7.85 -10.20
C VAL A 24 -5.09 -9.33 -10.48
N ASP A 25 -4.46 -9.89 -11.51
CA ASP A 25 -4.55 -11.31 -11.85
C ASP A 25 -3.80 -12.20 -10.83
N GLN A 26 -2.91 -11.62 -10.01
CA GLN A 26 -2.11 -12.35 -9.01
C GLN A 26 -2.63 -12.19 -7.58
N ILE A 27 -3.43 -11.16 -7.29
CA ILE A 27 -3.96 -10.90 -5.95
C ILE A 27 -5.38 -10.32 -6.03
N ALA A 28 -6.32 -11.00 -5.38
CA ALA A 28 -7.69 -10.51 -5.27
C ALA A 28 -7.78 -9.33 -4.30
N GLU A 29 -8.81 -8.48 -4.47
CA GLU A 29 -9.06 -7.34 -3.59
C GLU A 29 -9.13 -7.73 -2.10
N SER A 30 -9.81 -8.84 -1.79
CA SER A 30 -9.91 -9.36 -0.42
C SER A 30 -8.54 -9.75 0.15
N GLU A 31 -7.63 -10.22 -0.68
CA GLU A 31 -6.26 -10.58 -0.28
C GLU A 31 -5.40 -9.33 -0.07
N VAL A 32 -5.59 -8.28 -0.88
CA VAL A 32 -4.96 -6.97 -0.66
C VAL A 32 -5.38 -6.39 0.69
N LYS A 33 -6.69 -6.43 1.00
CA LYS A 33 -7.23 -5.99 2.30
C LYS A 33 -6.60 -6.77 3.46
N GLU A 34 -6.55 -8.10 3.36
CA GLU A 34 -5.89 -8.95 4.36
C GLU A 34 -4.40 -8.67 4.49
N LEU A 35 -3.69 -8.43 3.38
CA LEU A 35 -2.27 -8.10 3.37
C LEU A 35 -2.01 -6.79 4.10
N LEU A 36 -2.78 -5.74 3.80
CA LEU A 36 -2.68 -4.46 4.50
C LEU A 36 -2.86 -4.62 6.01
N ARG A 37 -3.86 -5.40 6.45
CA ARG A 37 -4.06 -5.70 7.87
C ARG A 37 -2.89 -6.43 8.52
N ARG A 38 -2.28 -7.38 7.80
CA ARG A 38 -1.11 -8.13 8.28
C ARG A 38 0.16 -7.27 8.35
N LEU A 39 0.33 -6.37 7.38
CA LEU A 39 1.41 -5.39 7.40
C LEU A 39 1.20 -4.43 8.57
N ALA A 40 -0.03 -3.95 8.75
CA ALA A 40 -0.38 -3.08 9.84
C ALA A 40 -0.12 -3.73 11.22
N SER A 41 -0.60 -4.97 11.42
CA SER A 41 -0.45 -5.68 12.68
C SER A 41 1.00 -5.96 13.10
N ARG A 42 1.95 -5.98 12.15
CA ARG A 42 3.38 -6.10 12.46
C ARG A 42 3.97 -4.88 13.15
N HIS A 43 3.36 -3.72 13.00
CA HIS A 43 3.80 -2.47 13.63
C HIS A 43 3.03 -2.15 14.91
N LEU A 44 1.94 -2.88 15.17
CA LEU A 44 1.18 -2.79 16.39
C LEU A 44 1.85 -3.63 17.49
N GLY A 45 1.94 -3.08 18.71
CA GLY A 45 2.33 -3.88 19.87
C GLY A 45 1.24 -4.88 20.25
N GLU A 46 1.57 -5.92 21.01
CA GLU A 46 0.58 -6.92 21.48
C GLU A 46 -0.62 -6.26 22.17
N ALA A 47 -0.40 -5.20 22.95
CA ALA A 47 -1.46 -4.43 23.61
C ALA A 47 -2.42 -3.77 22.61
N ASP A 48 -1.92 -3.31 21.46
CA ASP A 48 -2.71 -2.66 20.42
C ASP A 48 -3.50 -3.68 19.58
N VAL A 49 -2.91 -4.85 19.33
CA VAL A 49 -3.60 -5.99 18.68
C VAL A 49 -4.76 -6.49 19.55
N VAL A 50 -4.56 -6.56 20.87
CA VAL A 50 -5.61 -6.93 21.82
C VAL A 50 -6.69 -5.85 21.90
N ALA A 51 -6.31 -4.56 21.90
CA ALA A 51 -7.27 -3.46 21.84
C ALA A 51 -8.12 -3.49 20.55
N CYS A 52 -7.53 -3.83 19.41
CA CYS A 52 -8.26 -4.06 18.15
C CYS A 52 -9.25 -5.22 18.25
N SER A 53 -8.85 -6.32 18.89
CA SER A 53 -9.69 -7.51 19.05
C SER A 53 -10.87 -7.28 20.01
N LEU A 54 -10.74 -6.33 20.94
CA LEU A 54 -11.76 -6.01 21.95
C LEU A 54 -12.71 -4.87 21.53
N GLY A 55 -12.49 -4.25 20.37
CA GLY A 55 -13.37 -3.23 19.78
C GLY A 55 -13.67 -2.01 20.66
N SER A 56 -12.84 -1.76 21.68
CA SER A 56 -13.20 -0.87 22.81
C SER A 56 -12.52 0.50 22.77
N ASP A 57 -11.56 0.76 21.88
CA ASP A 57 -10.79 2.01 21.89
C ASP A 57 -10.45 2.53 20.49
N PHE A 58 -10.10 3.82 20.40
CA PHE A 58 -9.67 4.55 19.20
C PHE A 58 -8.53 3.86 18.42
N ARG A 59 -7.78 2.96 19.07
CA ARG A 59 -6.74 2.12 18.44
C ARG A 59 -7.28 0.90 17.70
N ALA A 60 -8.53 0.50 17.94
CA ALA A 60 -9.17 -0.60 17.21
C ALA A 60 -9.39 -0.28 15.73
N ALA A 61 -9.40 1.00 15.36
CA ALA A 61 -9.43 1.45 13.99
C ALA A 61 -8.12 1.17 13.22
N ALA A 62 -7.04 0.76 13.91
CA ALA A 62 -5.73 0.59 13.27
C ALA A 62 -5.66 -0.60 12.30
N LEU A 63 -6.60 -1.55 12.42
CA LEU A 63 -6.78 -2.66 11.48
C LEU A 63 -8.02 -2.47 10.59
N ASP A 64 -8.76 -1.39 10.80
CA ASP A 64 -9.83 -1.02 9.90
C ASP A 64 -9.23 -0.45 8.62
N LEU A 65 -9.81 -0.88 7.51
CA LEU A 65 -9.42 -0.43 6.19
C LEU A 65 -10.38 0.67 5.81
N ALA A 66 -9.88 1.87 5.62
CA ALA A 66 -10.64 2.94 5.01
C ALA A 66 -10.46 2.88 3.50
N GLU A 67 -11.52 3.16 2.75
CA GLU A 67 -11.42 3.42 1.32
C GLU A 67 -10.79 4.80 1.11
N LEU A 68 -9.93 4.93 0.11
CA LEU A 68 -9.39 6.22 -0.28
C LEU A 68 -10.52 7.07 -0.86
N THR A 69 -10.85 8.16 -0.16
CA THR A 69 -11.94 9.07 -0.55
C THR A 69 -11.55 10.02 -1.68
N GLU A 70 -10.24 10.16 -1.96
CA GLU A 70 -9.70 11.08 -2.96
C GLU A 70 -8.72 10.34 -3.87
N GLY A 71 -8.97 10.39 -5.19
CA GLY A 71 -8.09 9.83 -6.21
C GLY A 71 -8.49 8.43 -6.72
N PRO A 72 -7.54 7.64 -7.25
CA PRO A 72 -7.79 6.29 -7.74
C PRO A 72 -8.33 5.36 -6.65
N TYR A 73 -9.13 4.36 -7.05
CA TYR A 73 -9.74 3.41 -6.12
C TYR A 73 -8.67 2.71 -5.28
N GLY A 74 -8.88 2.60 -3.98
CA GLY A 74 -7.94 1.91 -3.11
C GLY A 74 -8.29 1.96 -1.64
N PHE A 75 -7.39 1.41 -0.84
CA PHE A 75 -7.56 1.23 0.60
C PHE A 75 -6.38 1.83 1.35
N THR A 76 -6.63 2.25 2.58
CA THR A 76 -5.62 2.70 3.53
C THR A 76 -5.89 2.10 4.89
N THR A 77 -4.82 1.83 5.64
CA THR A 77 -4.87 1.40 7.03
C THR A 77 -3.81 2.19 7.81
N ASP A 78 -4.18 2.66 9.00
CA ASP A 78 -3.33 3.50 9.82
C ASP A 78 -2.87 2.71 11.05
N THR A 79 -1.56 2.57 11.28
CA THR A 79 -1.06 1.80 12.44
C THR A 79 -0.81 2.68 13.67
N GLY A 80 -1.33 3.90 13.68
CA GLY A 80 -0.84 4.97 14.54
C GLY A 80 0.36 5.65 13.88
N PHE A 81 0.31 6.99 13.84
CA PHE A 81 1.40 7.81 13.32
C PHE A 81 2.76 7.38 13.94
N PRO A 82 3.81 7.21 13.13
CA PRO A 82 3.98 7.72 11.76
C PRO A 82 3.69 6.71 10.64
N ILE A 83 3.36 5.46 10.94
CA ILE A 83 3.29 4.40 9.93
C ILE A 83 1.85 4.23 9.41
N ARG A 84 1.70 4.22 8.09
CA ARG A 84 0.44 3.88 7.40
C ARG A 84 0.71 3.09 6.13
N TYR A 85 -0.24 2.25 5.76
CA TYR A 85 -0.16 1.46 4.53
C TYR A 85 -1.32 1.82 3.60
N THR A 86 -1.02 1.91 2.31
CA THR A 86 -2.01 2.17 1.26
C THR A 86 -1.91 1.09 0.18
N ALA A 87 -3.04 0.79 -0.46
CA ALA A 87 -3.08 0.01 -1.70
C ALA A 87 -3.96 0.76 -2.70
N VAL A 88 -3.37 1.12 -3.84
CA VAL A 88 -4.05 1.88 -4.88
C VAL A 88 -4.18 1.01 -6.12
N LEU A 89 -5.40 0.89 -6.64
CA LEU A 89 -5.66 0.27 -7.93
C LEU A 89 -5.38 1.30 -9.02
N GLY A 90 -4.36 1.03 -9.83
CA GLY A 90 -3.98 1.86 -10.95
C GLY A 90 -3.73 1.03 -12.20
N GLU A 91 -3.52 1.72 -13.32
CA GLU A 91 -2.91 1.11 -14.49
C GLU A 91 -1.43 0.87 -14.19
N VAL A 92 -0.88 -0.23 -14.70
CA VAL A 92 0.57 -0.45 -14.64
C VAL A 92 1.21 0.77 -15.31
N PRO A 93 2.12 1.52 -14.67
CA PRO A 93 2.91 2.48 -15.42
C PRO A 93 3.65 1.65 -16.45
N GLU A 94 3.24 1.74 -17.72
CA GLU A 94 4.07 1.33 -18.83
C GLU A 94 5.41 2.00 -18.56
N ALA A 95 6.42 1.17 -18.26
CA ALA A 95 7.76 1.65 -18.02
C ALA A 95 8.07 2.57 -19.19
N GLU A 96 8.29 3.86 -18.91
CA GLU A 96 8.71 4.80 -19.94
C GLU A 96 9.84 4.12 -20.70
N GLU A 97 9.58 3.79 -21.96
CA GLU A 97 10.58 3.27 -22.87
C GLU A 97 11.72 4.26 -22.79
N THR A 98 12.83 3.88 -22.14
CA THR A 98 14.04 4.69 -22.14
C THR A 98 14.43 4.77 -23.60
N PRO A 99 14.31 5.94 -24.27
CA PRO A 99 14.91 6.04 -25.58
C PRO A 99 16.40 5.97 -25.31
N GLY A 100 17.02 4.88 -25.79
CA GLY A 100 18.45 4.75 -25.82
C GLY A 100 19.00 5.94 -26.61
N GLU A 101 19.49 6.96 -25.91
CA GLU A 101 20.26 8.01 -26.54
C GLU A 101 21.73 7.60 -26.49
N ASP A 102 22.08 6.92 -27.58
CA ASP A 102 23.39 6.67 -28.13
C ASP A 102 24.35 7.84 -27.83
N ALA A 103 25.42 7.55 -27.08
CA ALA A 103 26.55 8.46 -26.99
C ALA A 103 27.45 8.25 -28.21
N PRO A 104 27.89 9.32 -28.88
CA PRO A 104 29.21 9.30 -29.48
C PRO A 104 30.11 10.40 -28.91
N ALA A 105 31.31 9.91 -28.60
CA ALA A 105 32.56 10.57 -28.28
C ALA A 105 32.76 11.97 -28.89
N GLU A 106 33.18 12.91 -28.05
CA GLU A 106 33.88 14.11 -28.48
C GLU A 106 35.32 13.76 -28.88
N GLU A 107 35.72 14.25 -30.05
CA GLU A 107 37.11 14.25 -30.56
C GLU A 107 37.95 15.38 -29.94
#